data_AF-A0A4S0R9W2-F1
#
_entry.id   AF-A0A4S0R9W2-F1
#
_cell.length_a   1.000
_cell.length_b   1.000
_cell.length_c   1.000
_cell.angle_alpha   90.00
_cell.angle_beta   90.00
_cell.angle_gamma   90.00
#
_symmetry.space_group_name_H-M   'P 1'
#
loop_
_entity.id
_entity.type
_entity.pdbx_description
1 polymer ?
#
loop_
_entity_poly.entity_id
_entity_poly.type
_entity_poly.pdbx_seq_one_letter_code
_entity_poly.pdbx_strand_id
1 'polypeptide(L)'
;GPDGRGLAAACQGRDNIVTLHSCGKALGASGALVTGPRTLCDYLVNRCRPFIYATAPSPLMAVAAREALTMLSDEPMRRAQLQERVACAGRQLAERCGVVPSGSQIQPFVIGDVGRTMAVAAALQAR
;
A
#
# COMPACT_ATOMS: atom_id res chain seq x y z
N GLY A 1 -9.71 -0.47 -1.35
CA GLY A 1 -10.95 -0.55 -0.57
C GLY A 1 -11.66 0.79 -0.59
N PRO A 2 -12.94 0.82 -0.20
CA PRO A 2 -13.70 2.06 -0.05
C PRO A 2 -12.95 3.04 0.85
N ASP A 3 -12.97 4.31 0.49
CA ASP A 3 -12.37 5.42 1.25
C ASP A 3 -10.90 5.22 1.64
N GLY A 4 -10.16 4.42 0.87
CA GLY A 4 -8.75 4.13 1.16
C GLY A 4 -8.52 3.17 2.33
N ARG A 5 -9.57 2.56 2.90
CA ARG A 5 -9.50 1.67 4.09
C ARG A 5 -8.93 0.26 3.82
N GLY A 6 -8.36 0.03 2.64
CA GLY A 6 -7.79 -1.26 2.25
C GLY A 6 -8.83 -2.34 1.91
N LEU A 7 -8.38 -3.53 1.54
CA LEU A 7 -9.26 -4.65 1.15
C LEU A 7 -10.05 -5.21 2.33
N ALA A 8 -9.50 -5.14 3.55
CA ALA A 8 -10.15 -5.61 4.76
C ALA A 8 -11.24 -4.66 5.29
N ALA A 9 -11.60 -3.59 4.56
CA ALA A 9 -12.58 -2.59 5.00
C ALA A 9 -13.91 -3.21 5.47
N ALA A 10 -14.42 -4.23 4.77
CA ALA A 10 -15.65 -4.94 5.11
C ALA A 10 -15.58 -5.79 6.40
N CYS A 11 -14.37 -6.01 6.92
CA CYS A 11 -14.11 -6.79 8.12
C CYS A 11 -13.71 -5.91 9.32
N GLN A 12 -13.63 -4.59 9.13
CA GLN A 12 -13.23 -3.67 10.21
C GLN A 12 -14.26 -3.65 11.33
N GLY A 13 -13.79 -3.53 12.58
CA GLY A 13 -14.64 -3.50 13.77
C GLY A 13 -15.04 -4.87 14.33
N ARG A 14 -14.62 -5.97 13.72
CA ARG A 14 -14.84 -7.32 14.27
C ARG A 14 -13.82 -7.64 15.37
N ASP A 15 -14.28 -8.29 16.44
CA ASP A 15 -13.47 -8.62 17.63
C ASP A 15 -12.38 -9.67 17.39
N ASN A 16 -12.35 -10.28 16.20
CA ASN A 16 -11.39 -11.30 15.81
C ASN A 16 -10.55 -10.92 14.58
N ILE A 17 -10.49 -9.63 14.24
CA ILE A 17 -9.77 -9.13 13.07
C ILE A 17 -8.65 -8.17 13.47
N VAL A 18 -7.45 -8.45 12.98
CA VAL A 18 -6.29 -7.57 13.05
C VAL A 18 -5.90 -7.18 11.65
N THR A 19 -5.62 -5.90 11.45
CA THR A 19 -5.10 -5.41 10.16
C THR A 19 -3.81 -4.62 10.35
N LEU A 20 -2.90 -4.81 9.40
CA LEU A 20 -1.63 -4.11 9.32
C LEU A 20 -1.65 -3.19 8.10
N HIS A 21 -1.35 -1.92 8.32
CA HIS A 21 -1.26 -0.91 7.26
C HIS A 21 0.14 -0.33 7.25
N SER A 22 0.84 -0.38 6.12
CA SER A 22 2.16 0.23 5.99
C SER A 22 2.03 1.72 5.63
N CYS A 23 2.77 2.57 6.33
CA CYS A 23 2.85 4.00 6.02
C CYS A 23 3.85 4.29 4.88
N GLY A 24 4.73 3.34 4.56
CA GLY A 24 5.82 3.48 3.58
C GLY A 24 5.44 3.36 2.10
N LYS A 25 4.15 3.34 1.77
CA LYS A 25 3.66 3.19 0.40
C LYS A 25 2.75 4.34 0.01
N ALA A 26 1.44 4.09 -0.08
CA ALA A 26 0.46 5.09 -0.50
C ALA A 26 0.39 6.30 0.44
N LEU A 27 0.77 6.15 1.71
CA LEU A 27 0.79 7.25 2.68
C LEU A 27 2.09 8.08 2.63
N GLY A 28 3.10 7.67 1.86
CA GLY A 28 4.33 8.46 1.66
C GLY A 28 5.15 8.79 2.93
N ALA A 29 4.93 8.06 4.02
CA ALA A 29 5.61 8.25 5.31
C ALA A 29 6.47 7.02 5.66
N SER A 30 6.77 6.79 6.94
CA SER A 30 7.46 5.59 7.40
C SER A 30 6.73 4.95 8.59
N GLY A 31 6.98 3.67 8.81
CA GLY A 31 6.34 2.87 9.86
C GLY A 31 5.09 2.13 9.38
N ALA A 32 4.30 1.66 10.34
CA ALA A 32 3.08 0.91 10.11
C ALA A 32 2.10 1.11 11.26
N LEU A 33 0.82 0.85 10.98
CA LEU A 33 -0.28 0.88 11.92
C LEU A 33 -0.86 -0.52 12.06
N VAL A 34 -0.97 -1.00 13.29
CA VAL A 34 -1.74 -2.20 13.62
C VAL A 34 -3.07 -1.74 14.20
N THR A 35 -4.17 -2.22 13.64
CA THR A 35 -5.52 -1.96 14.15
C THR A 35 -6.21 -3.28 14.45
N GLY A 36 -6.98 -3.31 15.53
CA GLY A 36 -7.65 -4.51 16.01
C GLY A 36 -8.37 -4.26 17.34
N PRO A 37 -8.87 -5.32 17.99
CA PRO A 37 -9.55 -5.22 19.27
C PRO A 37 -8.63 -4.61 20.33
N ARG A 38 -9.20 -3.75 21.18
CA ARG A 38 -8.43 -3.04 22.22
C ARG A 38 -7.61 -3.99 23.09
N THR A 39 -8.21 -5.09 23.55
CA THR A 39 -7.53 -6.11 24.36
C THR A 39 -6.25 -6.64 23.70
N LEU A 40 -6.29 -6.83 22.39
CA LEU A 40 -5.12 -7.32 21.65
C LEU A 40 -4.08 -6.21 21.44
N CYS A 41 -4.50 -4.98 21.13
CA CYS A 41 -3.59 -3.85 21.06
C CYS A 41 -2.87 -3.61 22.40
N ASP A 42 -3.62 -3.63 23.51
CA ASP A 42 -3.07 -3.49 24.87
C ASP A 42 -2.09 -4.64 25.17
N TYR A 43 -2.43 -5.87 24.79
CA TYR A 43 -1.51 -7.01 24.92
C TYR A 43 -0.21 -6.80 24.11
N LEU A 44 -0.31 -6.36 22.85
CA LEU A 44 0.85 -6.11 21.99
C LEU A 44 1.74 -5.01 22.57
N VAL A 45 1.17 -3.89 23.02
CA VAL A 45 1.92 -2.79 23.65
C VAL A 45 2.70 -3.29 24.88
N ASN A 46 2.13 -4.21 25.66
CA ASN A 46 2.73 -4.68 26.91
C ASN A 46 3.61 -5.93 26.76
N ARG A 47 3.50 -6.71 25.67
CA ARG A 47 4.18 -8.02 25.52
C ARG A 47 5.00 -8.17 24.25
N CYS A 48 4.82 -7.33 23.24
CA CYS A 48 5.54 -7.45 21.97
C CYS A 48 6.97 -6.91 22.10
N ARG A 49 7.96 -7.81 22.25
CA ARG A 49 9.38 -7.44 22.36
C ARG A 49 9.85 -6.53 21.21
N PRO A 50 9.53 -6.79 19.92
CA PRO A 50 9.90 -5.88 18.83
C PRO A 50 9.27 -4.49 18.90
N PHE A 51 8.16 -4.31 19.64
CA PHE A 51 7.57 -2.98 19.88
C PHE A 51 8.23 -2.29 21.07
N ILE A 52 8.41 -3.02 22.18
CA ILE A 52 8.95 -2.49 23.45
C ILE A 52 10.43 -2.10 23.33
N TYR A 53 11.22 -2.90 22.61
CA TYR A 53 12.67 -2.70 22.48
C TYR A 53 13.07 -2.05 21.15
N ALA A 54 12.13 -1.38 20.48
CA ALA A 54 12.41 -0.58 19.29
C ALA A 54 12.36 0.92 19.62
N THR A 55 13.17 1.70 18.92
CA THR A 55 13.07 3.16 18.96
C THR A 55 11.73 3.59 18.39
N ALA A 56 11.03 4.47 19.11
CA ALA A 56 9.77 5.02 18.64
C ALA A 56 9.96 5.75 17.27
N PRO A 57 8.92 5.76 16.40
CA PRO A 57 8.97 6.51 15.16
C PRO A 57 9.28 7.99 15.38
N SER A 58 10.00 8.60 14.45
CA SER A 58 10.24 10.05 14.46
C SER A 58 8.91 10.82 14.58
N PRO A 59 8.81 11.84 15.46
CA PRO A 59 7.62 12.69 15.55
C PRO A 59 7.20 13.28 14.21
N LEU A 60 8.17 13.64 13.36
CA LEU A 60 7.90 14.13 12.01
C LEU A 60 7.15 13.10 11.15
N MET A 61 7.55 11.82 11.25
CA MET A 61 6.88 10.74 10.52
C MET A 61 5.49 10.44 11.07
N ALA A 62 5.27 10.61 12.38
CA ALA A 62 3.93 10.50 12.96
C ALA A 62 2.99 11.60 12.43
N VAL A 63 3.48 12.84 12.32
CA VAL A 63 2.72 13.96 11.72
C VAL A 63 2.44 13.70 10.24
N ALA A 64 3.46 13.28 9.47
CA ALA A 64 3.30 12.97 8.05
C ALA A 64 2.28 11.85 7.80
N ALA A 65 2.33 10.77 8.59
CA ALA A 65 1.36 9.68 8.49
C ALA A 65 -0.06 10.13 8.84
N ARG A 66 -0.22 10.97 9.87
CA ARG A 66 -1.53 11.55 10.24
C ARG A 66 -2.09 12.42 9.13
N GLU A 67 -1.26 13.29 8.55
CA GLU A 67 -1.69 14.16 7.46
C GLU A 67 -2.05 13.38 6.20
N ALA A 68 -1.27 12.34 5.86
CA ALA A 68 -1.60 11.46 4.74
C ALA A 68 -2.95 10.74 4.93
N LEU A 69 -3.31 10.39 6.17
CA LEU A 69 -4.63 9.84 6.49
C LEU A 69 -5.75 10.88 6.35
N THR A 70 -5.50 12.13 6.75
CA THR A 70 -6.43 13.25 6.52
C THR A 70 -6.66 13.46 5.02
N MET A 71 -5.60 13.59 4.23
CA MET A 71 -5.69 13.71 2.77
C MET A 71 -6.41 12.53 2.13
N LEU A 72 -6.26 11.31 2.67
CA LEU A 72 -7.00 10.15 2.17
C LEU A 72 -8.51 10.31 2.33
N SER A 73 -8.96 10.96 3.41
CA SER A 73 -10.38 11.29 3.60
C SER A 73 -10.81 12.44 2.69
N ASP A 74 -10.04 13.54 2.71
CA ASP A 74 -10.46 14.83 2.16
C ASP A 74 -10.24 14.94 0.65
N GLU A 75 -9.36 14.11 0.09
CA GLU A 75 -8.97 14.13 -1.33
C GLU A 75 -9.35 12.84 -2.09
N PRO A 76 -10.64 12.47 -2.17
CA PRO A 76 -11.09 11.25 -2.86
C PRO A 76 -10.76 11.25 -4.36
N MET A 77 -10.60 12.44 -4.98
CA MET A 77 -10.23 12.57 -6.39
C MET A 77 -8.88 11.94 -6.72
N ARG A 78 -7.94 11.86 -5.77
CA ARG A 78 -6.66 11.15 -5.98
C ARG A 78 -6.87 9.67 -6.27
N ARG A 79 -7.83 9.03 -5.57
CA ARG A 79 -8.18 7.62 -5.82
C ARG A 79 -8.91 7.47 -7.14
N ALA A 80 -9.80 8.39 -7.51
CA ALA A 80 -10.47 8.36 -8.80
C ALA A 80 -9.45 8.43 -9.96
N GLN A 81 -8.53 9.39 -9.90
CA GLN A 81 -7.44 9.53 -10.86
C GLN A 81 -6.54 8.29 -10.91
N LEU A 82 -6.27 7.65 -9.76
CA LEU A 82 -5.54 6.39 -9.75
C LEU A 82 -6.30 5.31 -10.54
N GLN A 83 -7.61 5.14 -10.33
CA GLN A 83 -8.40 4.14 -11.06
C GLN A 83 -8.40 4.39 -12.57
N GLU A 84 -8.50 5.64 -13.00
CA GLU A 84 -8.38 6.02 -14.42
C GLU A 84 -7.02 5.61 -15.00
N ARG A 85 -5.92 5.87 -14.27
CA ARG A 85 -4.57 5.48 -14.68
C ARG A 85 -4.40 3.97 -14.72
N VAL A 86 -4.97 3.24 -13.76
CA VAL A 86 -4.97 1.77 -13.76
C VAL A 86 -5.67 1.22 -14.99
N ALA A 87 -6.86 1.73 -15.30
CA ALA A 87 -7.61 1.31 -16.47
C ALA A 87 -6.85 1.63 -17.77
N CYS A 88 -6.24 2.82 -17.87
CA CYS A 88 -5.43 3.21 -19.01
C CYS A 88 -4.21 2.30 -19.19
N ALA A 89 -3.40 2.12 -18.14
CA ALA A 89 -2.21 1.28 -18.18
C ALA A 89 -2.55 -0.18 -18.52
N GLY A 90 -3.62 -0.72 -17.93
CA GLY A 90 -4.11 -2.06 -18.24
C GLY A 90 -4.47 -2.21 -19.73
N ARG A 91 -5.26 -1.29 -20.30
CA ARG A 91 -5.59 -1.33 -21.74
C ARG A 91 -4.34 -1.29 -22.62
N GLN A 92 -3.41 -0.37 -22.33
CA GLN A 92 -2.18 -0.25 -23.12
C GLN A 92 -1.31 -1.51 -23.04
N LEU A 93 -1.22 -2.16 -21.88
CA LEU A 93 -0.49 -3.41 -21.70
C LEU A 93 -1.13 -4.57 -22.46
N ALA A 94 -2.46 -4.66 -22.45
CA ALA A 94 -3.18 -5.67 -23.20
C ALA A 94 -2.99 -5.49 -24.72
N GLU A 95 -3.21 -4.27 -25.22
CA GLU A 95 -3.16 -3.94 -26.65
C GLU A 95 -1.75 -4.06 -27.24
N ARG A 96 -0.73 -3.56 -26.53
CA ARG A 96 0.64 -3.47 -27.06
C ARG A 96 1.52 -4.64 -26.71
N CYS A 97 1.20 -5.34 -25.63
CA CYS A 97 2.09 -6.37 -25.08
C CYS A 97 1.39 -7.71 -24.86
N GLY A 98 0.08 -7.82 -25.10
CA GLY A 98 -0.67 -9.05 -24.86
C GLY A 98 -0.74 -9.44 -23.38
N VAL A 99 -0.49 -8.51 -22.46
CA VAL A 99 -0.49 -8.77 -21.02
C VAL A 99 -1.90 -8.56 -20.46
N VAL A 100 -2.43 -9.58 -19.79
CA VAL A 100 -3.72 -9.48 -19.12
C VAL A 100 -3.63 -8.49 -17.96
N PRO A 101 -4.49 -7.45 -17.91
CA PRO A 101 -4.46 -6.47 -16.82
C PRO A 101 -4.74 -7.11 -15.47
N SER A 102 -4.01 -6.71 -14.43
CA SER A 102 -4.18 -7.29 -13.08
C SER A 102 -5.45 -6.85 -12.35
N GLY A 103 -6.15 -5.84 -12.87
CA GLY A 103 -7.27 -5.18 -12.18
C GLY A 103 -6.85 -4.34 -10.95
N SER A 104 -5.55 -4.09 -10.73
CA SER A 104 -5.06 -3.29 -9.60
C SER A 104 -4.01 -2.25 -10.01
N GLN A 105 -3.59 -1.40 -9.07
CA GLN A 105 -2.53 -0.42 -9.30
C GLN A 105 -1.13 -1.01 -9.58
N ILE A 106 -0.97 -2.32 -9.47
CA ILE A 106 0.26 -3.03 -9.81
C ILE A 106 0.02 -3.83 -11.08
N GLN A 107 0.70 -3.50 -12.17
CA GLN A 107 0.56 -4.19 -13.45
C GLN A 107 1.82 -5.03 -13.72
N PRO A 108 1.81 -6.35 -13.42
CA PRO A 108 2.97 -7.20 -13.62
C PRO A 108 3.21 -7.48 -15.10
N PHE A 109 4.45 -7.35 -15.54
CA PHE A 109 4.91 -7.79 -16.86
C PHE A 109 5.90 -8.93 -16.67
N VAL A 110 5.48 -10.16 -16.97
CA VAL A 110 6.31 -11.35 -16.73
C VAL A 110 7.13 -11.68 -17.97
N ILE A 111 8.45 -11.50 -17.89
CA ILE A 111 9.40 -11.84 -18.96
C ILE A 111 9.91 -13.28 -18.84
N GLY A 112 9.96 -13.82 -17.62
CA GLY A 112 10.42 -15.17 -17.31
C GLY A 112 11.93 -15.23 -17.04
N ASP A 113 12.75 -14.97 -18.06
CA ASP A 113 14.22 -15.03 -17.92
C ASP A 113 14.78 -13.82 -17.15
N VAL A 114 15.66 -14.07 -16.18
CA VAL A 114 16.26 -13.03 -15.33
C VAL A 114 17.19 -12.13 -16.14
N GLY A 115 18.04 -12.70 -17.01
CA GLY A 115 18.99 -11.93 -17.81
C GLY A 115 18.29 -10.96 -18.76
N ARG A 116 17.28 -11.46 -19.47
CA ARG A 116 16.40 -10.67 -20.34
C ARG A 116 15.62 -9.63 -19.55
N THR A 117 15.12 -9.97 -18.36
CA THR A 117 14.42 -9.00 -17.49
C THR A 117 15.31 -7.82 -17.15
N MET A 118 16.56 -8.08 -16.74
CA MET A 118 17.52 -7.03 -16.40
C MET A 118 17.93 -6.21 -17.62
N ALA A 119 18.13 -6.85 -18.78
CA ALA A 119 18.45 -6.15 -20.02
C ALA A 119 17.31 -5.21 -20.46
N VAL A 120 16.06 -5.65 -20.39
CA VAL A 120 14.88 -4.82 -20.69
C VAL A 120 14.75 -3.68 -19.69
N ALA A 121 14.92 -3.93 -18.39
CA ALA A 121 14.87 -2.89 -17.37
C ALA A 121 15.94 -1.81 -17.59
N ALA A 122 17.18 -2.20 -17.88
CA ALA A 122 18.26 -1.27 -18.17
C ALA A 122 17.98 -0.43 -19.43
N ALA A 123 17.49 -1.05 -20.51
CA ALA A 123 17.14 -0.36 -21.74
C ALA A 123 16.00 0.67 -21.53
N LEU A 124 15.03 0.37 -20.66
CA LEU A 124 13.95 1.30 -20.31
C LEU A 124 14.43 2.47 -19.43
N GLN A 125 15.36 2.22 -18.49
CA GLN A 125 15.90 3.26 -17.61
C GLN A 125 16.84 4.25 -18.33
N ALA A 126 17.47 3.82 -19.42
CA ALA A 126 18.36 4.66 -20.21
C ALA A 126 17.63 5.62 -21.18
N ARG A 127 16.30 5.52 -21.27
CA ARG A 127 15.44 6.39 -22.10
C ARG A 127 14.89 7.55 -21.29
#